data_AF-A0A844MS77-F1
#
_entry.id   AF-A0A844MS77-F1
#
_cell.length_a   1.000
_cell.length_b   1.000
_cell.length_c   1.000
_cell.angle_alpha   90.00
_cell.angle_beta   90.00
_cell.angle_gamma   90.00
#
_symmetry.space_group_name_H-M   'P 1'
#
loop_
_entity.id
_entity.type
_entity.pdbx_description
1 polymer ?
#
loop_
_entity_poly.entity_id
_entity_poly.type
_entity_poly.pdbx_seq_one_letter_code
_entity_poly.pdbx_strand_id
1 'polypeptide(L)'
;MLADSKTSVVMPVYYQVALRQGTQWAFIHGETFYNPFNLPRFSIKDTFVGFGTSMTKVAKEFFKINGGKEGYYLANLLDKKYYYCGKYPLDVKVKLIELGIGKPDPFVDS
;
A
#
# COMPACT_ATOMS: atom_id res chain seq x y z
N MET A 1 6.69 -17.36 5.11
CA MET A 1 6.95 -16.22 6.01
C MET A 1 5.71 -16.01 6.83
N LEU A 2 5.80 -16.27 8.14
CA LEU A 2 4.73 -15.98 9.08
C LEU A 2 4.52 -14.47 9.11
N ALA A 3 3.32 -14.01 8.80
CA ALA A 3 2.94 -12.63 9.06
C ALA A 3 3.02 -12.42 10.57
N ASP A 4 3.98 -11.60 11.01
CA ASP A 4 3.99 -11.09 12.37
C ASP A 4 2.68 -10.33 12.58
N SER A 5 1.86 -10.80 13.52
CA SER A 5 0.54 -10.25 13.84
C SER A 5 0.59 -8.78 14.32
N LYS A 6 1.79 -8.22 14.54
CA LYS A 6 1.97 -6.81 14.90
C LYS A 6 2.04 -5.82 13.73
N THR A 7 2.03 -6.27 12.47
CA THR A 7 2.18 -5.35 11.32
C THR A 7 1.11 -5.49 10.25
N SER A 8 -0.15 -5.71 10.67
CA SER A 8 -1.29 -5.58 9.76
C SER A 8 -1.44 -4.13 9.33
N VAL A 9 -1.36 -3.85 8.03
CA VAL A 9 -1.64 -2.53 7.46
C VAL A 9 -3.12 -2.45 7.16
N VAL A 10 -3.80 -1.54 7.84
CA VAL A 10 -5.22 -1.29 7.73
C VAL A 10 -5.42 -0.04 6.87
N MET A 11 -6.00 -0.21 5.67
CA MET A 11 -6.15 0.88 4.68
C MET A 11 -7.50 0.84 3.94
N PRO A 12 -7.93 1.94 3.29
CA PRO A 12 -9.06 1.92 2.37
C PRO A 12 -8.81 1.00 1.17
N VAL A 13 -9.89 0.47 0.57
CA VAL A 13 -9.82 -0.53 -0.53
C VAL A 13 -9.05 -0.03 -1.76
N TYR A 14 -9.06 1.29 -1.98
CA TYR A 14 -8.39 1.93 -3.11
C TYR A 14 -6.89 2.19 -2.87
N TYR A 15 -6.36 1.85 -1.70
CA TYR A 15 -4.93 1.83 -1.44
C TYR A 15 -4.36 0.44 -1.67
N GLN A 16 -3.17 0.36 -2.25
CA GLN A 16 -2.43 -0.90 -2.46
C GLN A 16 -0.96 -0.71 -2.13
N VAL A 17 -0.40 -1.65 -1.38
CA VAL A 17 1.01 -1.66 -0.99
C VAL A 17 1.80 -2.54 -1.94
N ALA A 18 3.01 -2.14 -2.28
CA ALA A 18 3.97 -2.99 -2.95
C ALA A 18 5.35 -2.92 -2.29
N LEU A 19 6.06 -4.04 -2.32
CA LEU A 19 7.44 -4.14 -1.92
C LEU A 19 8.32 -4.34 -3.16
N ARG A 20 9.37 -3.52 -3.28
CA ARG A 20 10.44 -3.67 -4.25
C ARG A 20 11.60 -4.44 -3.63
N GLN A 21 11.91 -5.61 -4.20
CA GLN A 21 13.07 -6.43 -3.85
C GLN A 21 13.86 -6.70 -5.13
N GLY A 22 15.06 -6.13 -5.24
CA GLY A 22 15.89 -6.17 -6.44
C GLY A 22 15.13 -5.65 -7.66
N THR A 23 14.86 -6.54 -8.61
CA THR A 23 14.15 -6.25 -9.87
C THR A 23 12.65 -6.54 -9.82
N GLN A 24 12.15 -7.11 -8.71
CA GLN A 24 10.79 -7.62 -8.61
C GLN A 24 9.88 -6.72 -7.77
N TRP A 25 8.61 -6.68 -8.14
CA TRP A 25 7.55 -6.02 -7.39
C TRP A 25 6.61 -7.06 -6.80
N ALA A 26 6.45 -7.05 -5.48
CA ALA A 26 5.48 -7.86 -4.77
C ALA A 26 4.35 -6.97 -4.27
N PHE A 27 3.16 -7.11 -4.83
CA PHE A 27 1.97 -6.41 -4.33
C PHE A 27 1.40 -7.16 -3.13
N ILE A 28 1.18 -6.44 -2.03
CA ILE A 28 0.78 -7.00 -0.74
C ILE A 28 -0.70 -6.67 -0.53
N HIS A 29 -1.50 -7.70 -0.25
CA HIS A 29 -2.90 -7.52 0.11
C HIS A 29 -2.99 -7.24 1.62
N GLY A 30 -3.36 -6.02 1.99
CA GLY A 30 -3.60 -5.62 3.39
C GLY A 30 -5.04 -5.87 3.83
N GLU A 31 -5.31 -5.64 5.12
CA GLU A 31 -6.68 -5.67 5.63
C GLU A 31 -7.42 -4.38 5.25
N THR A 32 -8.53 -4.53 4.53
CA THR A 32 -9.37 -3.40 4.13
C THR A 32 -10.35 -3.06 5.25
N PHE A 33 -10.29 -1.84 5.80
CA PHE A 33 -11.27 -1.37 6.80
C PHE A 33 -12.33 -0.43 6.25
N TYR A 34 -12.07 0.21 5.11
CA TYR A 34 -12.96 1.18 4.52
C TYR A 34 -13.17 0.91 3.02
N ASN A 35 -14.43 0.67 2.67
CA ASN A 35 -14.86 0.37 1.31
C ASN A 35 -16.16 1.14 1.02
N PRO A 36 -16.07 2.43 0.66
CA PRO A 36 -17.25 3.28 0.44
C PRO A 36 -18.08 2.85 -0.77
N PHE A 37 -17.49 2.02 -1.64
CA PHE A 37 -18.10 1.56 -2.89
C PHE A 37 -18.82 0.22 -2.73
N ASN A 38 -18.84 -0.33 -1.52
CA ASN A 38 -19.41 -1.65 -1.19
C ASN A 38 -18.94 -2.76 -2.16
N LEU A 39 -17.67 -2.66 -2.59
CA LEU A 39 -17.09 -3.61 -3.53
C LEU A 39 -16.93 -4.99 -2.86
N PRO A 40 -17.16 -6.09 -3.59
CA PRO A 40 -16.81 -7.40 -3.07
C PRO A 40 -15.29 -7.47 -2.80
N ARG A 41 -14.85 -8.42 -1.95
CA ARG A 41 -13.43 -8.68 -1.77
C ARG A 41 -12.86 -9.21 -3.09
N PHE A 42 -12.16 -8.34 -3.80
CA PHE A 42 -11.53 -8.64 -5.07
C PHE A 42 -10.15 -9.26 -4.89
N SER A 43 -9.73 -10.04 -5.88
CA SER A 43 -8.31 -10.35 -6.03
C SER A 43 -7.51 -9.05 -6.24
N ILE A 44 -6.21 -9.04 -5.94
CA ILE A 44 -5.35 -7.88 -6.23
C ILE A 44 -5.52 -7.45 -7.70
N LYS A 45 -5.54 -8.40 -8.63
CA LYS A 45 -5.68 -8.08 -10.06
C LYS A 45 -7.00 -7.37 -10.37
N ASP A 46 -8.11 -7.89 -9.84
CA ASP A 46 -9.44 -7.33 -10.10
C ASP A 46 -9.61 -5.96 -9.43
N THR A 47 -8.99 -5.73 -8.26
CA THR A 47 -8.95 -4.40 -7.63
C THR A 47 -8.32 -3.37 -8.57
N PHE A 48 -7.16 -3.69 -9.18
CA PHE A 48 -6.50 -2.75 -10.09
C PHE A 48 -7.36 -2.47 -11.33
N VAL A 49 -8.01 -3.50 -11.89
CA VAL A 49 -8.93 -3.36 -13.02
C VAL A 49 -10.15 -2.51 -12.66
N GLY A 50 -10.75 -2.73 -11.48
CA GLY A 50 -11.90 -1.98 -10.98
C GLY A 50 -11.61 -0.48 -10.82
N PHE A 51 -10.37 -0.13 -10.48
CA PHE A 51 -9.91 1.27 -10.49
C PHE A 51 -9.37 1.74 -11.85
N GLY A 52 -9.52 0.99 -12.93
CA GLY A 52 -9.11 1.40 -14.28
C GLY A 52 -7.58 1.42 -14.49
N THR A 53 -6.83 0.57 -13.79
CA THR A 53 -5.37 0.46 -13.92
C THR A 53 -4.90 -1.00 -13.97
N SER A 54 -3.59 -1.24 -13.93
CA SER A 54 -3.00 -2.57 -13.87
C SER A 54 -1.74 -2.56 -12.99
N MET A 55 -1.37 -3.72 -12.46
CA MET A 55 -0.14 -3.87 -11.66
C MET A 55 1.09 -3.38 -12.43
N THR A 56 1.18 -3.66 -13.74
CA THR A 56 2.27 -3.20 -14.60
C THR A 56 2.31 -1.67 -14.73
N LYS A 57 1.15 -1.01 -14.89
CA LYS A 57 1.09 0.46 -14.95
C LYS A 57 1.57 1.06 -13.62
N VAL A 58 1.09 0.55 -12.50
CA VAL A 58 1.50 1.03 -11.17
C VAL A 58 2.98 0.76 -10.89
N ALA A 59 3.50 -0.40 -11.27
CA ALA A 59 4.92 -0.71 -11.13
C ALA A 59 5.81 0.26 -11.93
N LYS A 60 5.36 0.71 -13.11
CA LYS A 60 6.06 1.75 -13.88
C LYS A 60 6.03 3.10 -13.16
N GLU A 61 4.89 3.48 -12.57
CA GLU A 61 4.82 4.72 -11.78
C GLU A 61 5.71 4.66 -10.53
N PHE A 62 5.74 3.54 -9.83
CA PHE A 62 6.67 3.35 -8.72
C PHE A 62 8.13 3.43 -9.17
N PHE A 63 8.48 2.89 -10.33
CA PHE A 63 9.84 2.97 -10.85
C PHE A 63 10.28 4.41 -11.16
N LYS A 64 9.35 5.28 -11.58
CA LYS A 64 9.64 6.71 -11.77
C LYS A 64 9.97 7.44 -10.46
N ILE A 65 9.50 6.92 -9.33
CA ILE A 65 9.74 7.48 -8.00
C ILE A 65 11.06 6.94 -7.47
N ASN A 66 12.00 7.83 -7.16
CA ASN A 66 13.31 7.48 -6.59
C ASN A 66 14.07 6.40 -7.41
N GLY A 67 13.85 6.34 -8.73
CA GLY A 67 14.46 5.35 -9.62
C GLY A 67 14.08 3.89 -9.31
N GLY A 68 12.95 3.65 -8.65
CA GLY A 68 12.55 2.29 -8.26
C GLY A 68 13.45 1.70 -7.16
N LYS A 69 13.95 2.56 -6.27
CA LYS A 69 14.70 2.18 -5.06
C LYS A 69 13.99 1.06 -4.30
N GLU A 70 14.75 0.13 -3.74
CA GLU A 70 14.19 -0.93 -2.90
C GLU A 70 13.42 -0.40 -1.68
N GLY A 71 12.39 -1.13 -1.28
CA GLY A 71 11.52 -0.78 -0.16
C GLY A 71 10.03 -0.80 -0.51
N TYR A 72 9.25 -0.24 0.39
CA TYR A 72 7.80 -0.20 0.32
C TYR A 72 7.29 1.03 -0.41
N TYR A 73 6.24 0.80 -1.20
CA TYR A 73 5.53 1.80 -1.97
C TYR A 73 4.04 1.67 -1.69
N LEU A 74 3.35 2.80 -1.83
CA LEU A 74 1.91 2.91 -1.63
C LEU A 74 1.29 3.56 -2.86
N ALA A 75 0.26 2.92 -3.42
CA ALA A 75 -0.55 3.49 -4.50
C ALA A 75 -1.93 3.84 -3.96
N ASN A 76 -2.34 5.09 -4.16
CA ASN A 76 -3.75 5.48 -4.16
C ASN A 76 -4.27 5.29 -5.59
N LEU A 77 -5.03 4.20 -5.79
CA LEU A 77 -5.59 3.83 -7.08
C LEU A 77 -6.74 4.73 -7.51
N LEU A 78 -7.44 5.38 -6.58
CA LEU A 78 -8.55 6.29 -6.88
C LEU A 78 -8.01 7.57 -7.53
N ASP A 79 -7.05 8.23 -6.88
CA ASP A 79 -6.49 9.52 -7.30
C ASP A 79 -5.27 9.39 -8.23
N LYS A 80 -4.80 8.17 -8.49
CA LYS A 80 -3.56 7.89 -9.25
C LYS A 80 -2.33 8.57 -8.64
N LYS A 81 -2.24 8.55 -7.31
CA LYS A 81 -1.08 9.06 -6.57
C LYS A 81 -0.24 7.92 -6.04
N TYR A 82 1.07 8.10 -6.04
CA TYR A 82 2.03 7.06 -5.76
C TYR A 82 3.11 7.59 -4.82
N TYR A 83 3.52 6.78 -3.86
CA TYR A 83 4.43 7.21 -2.79
C TYR A 83 5.49 6.13 -2.54
N TYR A 84 6.72 6.58 -2.30
CA TYR A 84 7.72 5.77 -1.62
C TYR A 84 7.53 5.94 -0.11
N CYS A 85 7.45 4.82 0.61
CA CYS A 85 7.22 4.81 2.05
C CYS A 85 8.55 4.71 2.80
N GLY A 86 9.41 3.77 2.43
CA GLY A 86 10.67 3.52 3.13
C GLY A 86 11.10 2.05 3.03
N LYS A 87 12.02 1.63 3.90
CA LYS A 87 12.59 0.27 3.85
C LYS A 87 11.79 -0.73 4.70
N TYR A 88 11.04 -0.25 5.67
CA TYR A 88 10.37 -1.06 6.68
C TYR A 88 8.85 -1.02 6.52
N PRO A 89 8.13 -2.10 6.88
CA PRO A 89 6.66 -2.09 6.87
C PRO A 89 6.04 -0.93 7.67
N LEU A 90 6.65 -0.54 8.79
CA LEU A 90 6.20 0.57 9.63
C LEU A 90 6.17 1.91 8.86
N ASP A 91 7.07 2.09 7.89
CA ASP A 91 7.12 3.30 7.07
C ASP A 91 5.84 3.47 6.22
N VAL A 92 5.17 2.36 5.87
CA VAL A 92 3.85 2.40 5.21
C VAL A 92 2.79 2.97 6.15
N LYS A 93 2.80 2.56 7.42
CA LYS A 93 1.87 3.07 8.44
C LYS A 93 2.11 4.57 8.67
N VAL A 94 3.36 4.99 8.80
CA VAL A 94 3.73 6.41 8.89
C VAL A 94 3.22 7.19 7.68
N LYS A 95 3.45 6.68 6.46
CA LYS A 95 2.95 7.33 5.24
C LYS A 95 1.42 7.44 5.20
N LEU A 96 0.68 6.42 5.66
CA LEU A 96 -0.77 6.47 5.75
C LEU A 96 -1.24 7.57 6.73
N ILE A 97 -0.60 7.69 7.89
CA ILE A 97 -0.90 8.75 8.88
C ILE A 97 -0.62 10.14 8.29
N GLU A 98 0.51 10.33 7.60
CA GLU A 98 0.82 11.59 6.90
C GLU A 98 -0.25 11.96 5.84
N LEU A 99 -0.87 10.96 5.24
CA LEU A 99 -1.98 11.12 4.28
C LEU A 99 -3.35 11.28 4.96
N GLY A 100 -3.40 11.37 6.29
CA GLY A 100 -4.63 11.52 7.06
C GLY A 100 -5.43 10.22 7.26
N ILE A 101 -4.80 9.06 7.06
CA ILE A 101 -5.45 7.75 7.18
C ILE A 101 -4.99 7.07 8.47
N GLY A 102 -5.97 6.77 9.33
CA GLY A 102 -5.72 6.19 10.65
C GLY A 102 -5.31 7.25 11.67
N LYS A 103 -4.73 6.81 12.78
CA LYS A 103 -4.21 7.67 13.85
C LYS A 103 -2.85 7.11 14.30
N PRO A 104 -1.96 7.95 14.83
CA PRO A 104 -0.81 7.45 15.59
C PRO A 104 -1.31 6.53 16.70
N ASP A 105 -0.59 5.44 16.95
CA ASP A 105 -0.87 4.66 18.16
C ASP A 105 -0.64 5.58 19.37
N PRO A 106 -1.49 5.50 20.41
CA PRO A 106 -1.23 6.23 21.64
C PRO A 106 0.16 5.83 22.15
N PHE A 107 0.99 6.82 22.50
CA PHE A 107 2.26 6.56 23.16
C PHE A 107 1.97 5.75 24.43
N VAL A 108 2.38 4.48 24.44
CA VAL A 108 2.41 3.69 25.66
C VAL A 108 3.77 3.97 26.28
N ASP A 109 3.85 4.96 27.15
CA ASP A 109 4.99 5.10 28.06
C ASP A 109 5.12 3.77 28.81
N SER A 110 6.27 3.10 28.66
CA SER A 110 6.62 1.88 29.42
C SER A 110 7.96 2.10 30.10
#